data_AF-A0A7C4B5H7-F1
#
_entry.id   AF-A0A7C4B5H7-F1
#
_cell.length_a   1.000
_cell.length_b   1.000
_cell.length_c   1.000
_cell.angle_alpha   90.00
_cell.angle_beta   90.00
_cell.angle_gamma   90.00
#
_symmetry.space_group_name_H-M   'P 1'
#
loop_
_entity.id
_entity.type
_entity.pdbx_description
1 polymer ?
#
loop_
_entity_poly.entity_id
_entity_poly.type
_entity_poly.pdbx_seq_one_letter_code
_entity_poly.pdbx_strand_id
1 'polypeptide(L)'
;MDSNFILKVVTISASGALAPGPLTASSIALGARGSWRTGVSIAFGHTIVEFPLVLVIAYGIGAFLTQQWIILMLELVGGLFLVFFAILTFRDALNPKLSFSLKSRGHKSAMLIGIGLSLFNPYFIAWWIGIGSPLILEVFKELSLISLVLFYIAHVWIDYAWLIFTSSIGSASRINVKIYKIILLILAIVVLYFGVDMIAKFLASIYLNGS
;
A
#
# COMPACT_ATOMS: atom_id res chain seq x y z
N MET A 1 17.64 -20.16 10.83
CA MET A 1 16.33 -19.89 10.20
C MET A 1 15.84 -21.13 9.46
N ASP A 2 14.86 -21.82 10.04
CA ASP A 2 14.30 -23.08 9.51
C ASP A 2 13.34 -22.83 8.33
N SER A 3 13.21 -23.82 7.44
CA SER A 3 12.28 -23.78 6.30
C SER A 3 10.82 -23.55 6.72
N ASN A 4 10.42 -24.06 7.88
CA ASN A 4 9.11 -23.84 8.48
C ASN A 4 8.84 -22.36 8.80
N PHE A 5 9.87 -21.61 9.19
CA PHE A 5 9.75 -20.19 9.49
C PHE A 5 9.55 -19.35 8.22
N ILE A 6 10.30 -19.64 7.15
CA ILE A 6 10.10 -18.99 5.84
C ILE A 6 8.67 -19.22 5.34
N LEU A 7 8.17 -20.45 5.45
CA LEU A 7 6.80 -20.79 5.04
C LEU A 7 5.75 -20.02 5.86
N LYS A 8 5.96 -19.88 7.17
CA LYS A 8 5.12 -19.07 8.06
C LYS A 8 5.10 -17.59 7.61
N VAL A 9 6.27 -17.00 7.36
CA VAL A 9 6.39 -15.62 6.89
C VAL A 9 5.64 -15.43 5.57
N VAL A 10 5.86 -16.30 4.59
CA VAL A 10 5.18 -16.21 3.29
C VAL A 10 3.67 -16.31 3.44
N THR A 11 3.19 -17.27 4.24
CA THR A 11 1.75 -17.50 4.43
C THR A 11 1.06 -16.32 5.12
N ILE A 12 1.68 -15.80 6.19
CA ILE A 12 1.12 -14.65 6.93
C ILE A 12 1.20 -13.38 6.07
N SER A 13 2.31 -13.16 5.38
CA SER A 13 2.50 -11.99 4.51
C SER A 13 1.51 -11.99 3.35
N ALA A 14 1.24 -13.16 2.75
CA ALA A 14 0.24 -13.30 1.69
C ALA A 14 -1.16 -12.87 2.16
N SER A 15 -1.52 -13.10 3.43
CA SER A 15 -2.83 -12.67 3.96
C SER A 15 -3.01 -11.14 3.97
N GLY A 16 -1.90 -10.39 4.14
CA GLY A 16 -1.90 -8.92 4.11
C GLY A 16 -1.66 -8.36 2.72
N ALA A 17 -0.57 -8.78 2.07
CA ALA A 17 -0.10 -8.25 0.78
C ALA A 17 -1.10 -8.46 -0.36
N LEU A 18 -1.82 -9.59 -0.35
CA LEU A 18 -2.80 -9.93 -1.39
C LEU A 18 -4.19 -9.33 -1.13
N ALA A 19 -4.40 -8.66 0.01
CA ALA A 19 -5.68 -8.04 0.31
C ALA A 19 -5.98 -6.90 -0.67
N PRO A 20 -7.19 -6.85 -1.27
CA PRO A 20 -7.55 -5.78 -2.19
C PRO A 20 -7.62 -4.44 -1.45
N GLY A 21 -6.82 -3.47 -1.89
CA GLY A 21 -6.78 -2.14 -1.30
C GLY A 21 -6.33 -1.05 -2.29
N PRO A 22 -6.08 0.17 -1.80
CA PRO A 22 -5.68 1.31 -2.64
C PRO A 22 -4.45 1.04 -3.52
N LEU A 23 -3.45 0.31 -3.00
CA LEU A 23 -2.24 -0.08 -3.73
C LEU A 23 -2.55 -1.04 -4.89
N THR A 24 -3.31 -2.10 -4.64
CA THR A 24 -3.78 -3.07 -5.66
C THR A 24 -4.64 -2.40 -6.73
N ALA A 25 -5.57 -1.55 -6.33
CA ALA A 25 -6.44 -0.92 -7.30
C ALA A 25 -5.67 0.12 -8.15
N SER A 26 -4.67 0.80 -7.56
CA SER A 26 -3.77 1.70 -8.29
C SER A 26 -2.85 0.97 -9.27
N SER A 27 -2.34 -0.22 -8.92
CA SER A 27 -1.49 -1.01 -9.83
C SER A 27 -2.26 -1.48 -11.06
N ILE A 28 -3.52 -1.91 -10.91
CA ILE A 28 -4.40 -2.26 -12.04
C ILE A 28 -4.61 -1.03 -12.93
N ALA A 29 -4.98 0.11 -12.35
CA ALA A 29 -5.31 1.32 -13.09
C ALA A 29 -4.09 1.91 -13.85
N LEU A 30 -2.91 1.88 -13.24
CA LEU A 30 -1.67 2.32 -13.88
C LEU A 30 -1.17 1.31 -14.91
N GLY A 31 -1.32 0.00 -14.63
CA GLY A 31 -1.06 -1.06 -15.59
C GLY A 31 -1.84 -0.89 -16.88
N ALA A 32 -3.12 -0.53 -16.77
CA ALA A 32 -4.00 -0.26 -17.91
C ALA A 32 -3.61 0.96 -18.77
N ARG A 33 -2.86 1.91 -18.20
CA ARG A 33 -2.32 3.07 -18.95
C ARG A 33 -0.90 2.88 -19.46
N GLY A 34 -0.18 1.91 -18.90
CA GLY A 34 1.24 1.72 -19.13
C GLY A 34 1.54 0.29 -19.51
N SER A 35 2.18 -0.42 -18.61
CA SER A 35 2.57 -1.83 -18.78
C SER A 35 2.69 -2.47 -17.41
N TRP A 36 2.89 -3.78 -17.34
CA TRP A 36 3.23 -4.48 -16.09
C TRP A 36 4.38 -3.83 -15.29
N ARG A 37 5.30 -3.09 -15.95
CA ARG A 37 6.42 -2.38 -15.31
C ARG A 37 5.97 -1.26 -14.37
N THR A 38 4.74 -0.76 -14.49
CA THR A 38 4.20 0.17 -13.48
C THR A 38 4.02 -0.53 -12.14
N GLY A 39 3.68 -1.82 -12.13
CA GLY A 39 3.64 -2.64 -10.92
C GLY A 39 5.00 -2.70 -10.21
N VAL A 40 6.09 -2.90 -10.96
CA VAL A 40 7.47 -2.84 -10.43
C VAL A 40 7.75 -1.48 -9.80
N SER A 41 7.35 -0.39 -10.46
CA SER A 41 7.60 0.96 -9.96
C SER A 41 6.82 1.27 -8.68
N ILE A 42 5.57 0.80 -8.58
CA ILE A 42 4.76 0.92 -7.35
C ILE A 42 5.37 0.09 -6.23
N ALA A 43 5.74 -1.17 -6.50
CA ALA A 43 6.37 -2.05 -5.52
C ALA A 43 7.69 -1.44 -5.00
N PHE A 44 8.49 -0.86 -5.88
CA PHE A 44 9.70 -0.15 -5.47
C PHE A 44 9.40 1.06 -4.57
N GLY A 45 8.38 1.86 -4.92
CA GLY A 45 7.91 2.93 -4.04
C GLY A 45 7.41 2.44 -2.68
N HIS A 46 6.74 1.29 -2.66
CA HIS A 46 6.28 0.63 -1.44
C HIS A 46 7.46 0.20 -0.56
N THR A 47 8.45 -0.49 -1.12
CA THR A 47 9.68 -0.92 -0.45
C THR A 47 10.46 0.26 0.17
N ILE A 48 10.49 1.43 -0.48
CA ILE A 48 11.16 2.63 0.06
C ILE A 48 10.58 3.04 1.43
N VAL A 49 9.30 2.79 1.66
CA VAL A 49 8.63 3.12 2.94
C VAL A 49 8.68 1.93 3.89
N GLU A 50 8.44 0.74 3.37
CA GLU A 50 8.34 -0.50 4.13
C GLU A 50 9.69 -0.91 4.75
N PHE A 51 10.79 -0.85 4.00
CA PHE A 51 12.09 -1.28 4.50
C PHE A 51 12.56 -0.44 5.71
N PRO A 52 12.52 0.91 5.68
CA PRO A 52 12.78 1.71 6.88
C PRO A 52 11.84 1.40 8.04
N LEU A 53 10.54 1.16 7.78
CA LEU A 53 9.57 0.79 8.81
C LEU A 53 9.95 -0.53 9.49
N VAL A 54 10.35 -1.54 8.72
CA VAL A 54 10.83 -2.84 9.24
C VAL A 54 12.04 -2.65 10.14
N LEU A 55 13.01 -1.82 9.74
CA LEU A 55 14.17 -1.51 10.57
C LEU A 55 13.77 -0.81 11.87
N VAL A 56 12.91 0.22 11.80
CA VAL A 56 12.39 0.94 12.98
C VAL A 56 11.71 -0.01 13.96
N ILE A 57 10.92 -0.96 13.46
CA ILE A 57 10.27 -1.98 14.29
C ILE A 57 11.31 -2.94 14.89
N ALA A 58 12.28 -3.41 14.10
CA ALA A 58 13.33 -4.32 14.55
C ALA A 58 14.17 -3.76 15.70
N TYR A 59 14.48 -2.46 15.66
CA TYR A 59 15.23 -1.78 16.73
C TYR A 59 14.34 -1.33 17.91
N GLY A 60 13.08 -1.78 17.97
CA GLY A 60 12.16 -1.49 19.09
C GLY A 60 11.57 -0.09 19.09
N ILE A 61 11.84 0.72 18.05
CA ILE A 61 11.31 2.08 17.90
C ILE A 61 9.85 2.05 17.40
N GLY A 62 9.37 0.91 16.90
CA GLY A 62 7.98 0.70 16.49
C GLY A 62 6.93 0.99 17.58
N ALA A 63 7.29 0.93 18.87
CA ALA A 63 6.41 1.30 19.98
C ALA A 63 6.05 2.81 19.99
N PHE A 64 6.81 3.66 19.31
CA PHE A 64 6.40 5.05 19.10
C PHE A 64 5.21 5.14 18.15
N LEU A 65 5.09 4.25 17.16
CA LEU A 65 3.99 4.27 16.18
C LEU A 65 2.64 3.83 16.77
N THR A 66 2.62 3.31 18.01
CA THR A 66 1.38 2.99 18.74
C THR A 66 0.89 4.15 19.59
N GLN A 67 1.62 5.27 19.64
CA GLN A 67 1.19 6.45 20.39
C GLN A 67 -0.07 7.04 19.75
N GLN A 68 -1.09 7.32 20.57
CA GLN A 68 -2.41 7.77 20.11
C GLN A 68 -2.33 8.97 19.15
N TRP A 69 -1.45 9.93 19.43
CA TRP A 69 -1.30 11.12 18.60
C TRP A 69 -0.70 10.81 17.22
N ILE A 70 0.16 9.79 17.09
CA ILE A 70 0.72 9.35 15.79
C ILE A 70 -0.38 8.67 14.97
N ILE A 71 -1.16 7.80 15.61
CA ILE A 71 -2.30 7.13 14.96
C ILE A 71 -3.29 8.17 14.44
N LEU A 72 -3.66 9.15 15.27
CA LEU A 72 -4.53 10.26 14.87
C LEU A 72 -3.97 11.07 13.69
N MET A 73 -2.67 11.38 13.69
CA MET A 73 -2.02 12.07 12.57
C MET A 73 -2.07 11.25 11.28
N LEU A 74 -1.82 9.94 11.35
CA LEU A 74 -1.86 9.03 10.21
C LEU A 74 -3.29 8.87 9.66
N GLU A 75 -4.29 8.76 10.54
CA GLU A 75 -5.70 8.70 10.17
C GLU A 75 -6.15 9.97 9.43
N LEU A 76 -5.81 11.16 9.97
CA LEU A 76 -6.17 12.42 9.33
C LEU A 76 -5.43 12.65 8.02
N VAL A 77 -4.08 12.63 8.05
CA VAL A 77 -3.26 12.96 6.89
C VAL A 77 -3.47 11.93 5.78
N GLY A 78 -3.57 10.65 6.13
CA GLY A 78 -3.83 9.61 5.15
C GLY A 78 -5.25 9.61 4.62
N GLY A 79 -6.23 9.96 5.46
CA GLY A 79 -7.61 10.10 5.02
C GLY A 79 -7.74 11.22 3.99
N LEU A 80 -7.14 12.38 4.27
CA LEU A 80 -7.09 13.51 3.35
C LEU A 80 -6.35 13.15 2.05
N PHE A 81 -5.23 12.44 2.13
CA PHE A 81 -4.49 11.97 0.96
C PHE A 81 -5.33 11.04 0.08
N LEU A 82 -6.03 10.06 0.67
CA LEU A 82 -6.91 9.14 -0.05
C LEU A 82 -8.11 9.86 -0.67
N VAL A 83 -8.75 10.80 0.02
CA VAL A 83 -9.84 11.61 -0.55
C VAL A 83 -9.32 12.42 -1.74
N PHE A 84 -8.17 13.09 -1.61
CA PHE A 84 -7.54 13.82 -2.70
C PHE A 84 -7.23 12.90 -3.90
N PHE A 85 -6.66 11.72 -3.65
CA PHE A 85 -6.35 10.75 -4.69
C PHE A 85 -7.62 10.20 -5.37
N ALA A 86 -8.68 9.96 -4.61
CA ALA A 86 -9.98 9.56 -5.14
C ALA A 86 -10.57 10.64 -6.06
N ILE A 87 -10.53 11.92 -5.67
CA ILE A 87 -10.99 13.05 -6.51
C ILE A 87 -10.21 13.10 -7.83
N LEU A 88 -8.88 12.99 -7.78
CA LEU A 88 -8.05 12.94 -8.98
C LEU A 88 -8.41 11.76 -9.88
N THR A 89 -8.68 10.60 -9.29
CA THR A 89 -9.07 9.38 -10.01
C THR A 89 -10.45 9.52 -10.64
N PHE A 90 -11.41 10.13 -9.93
CA PHE A 90 -12.75 10.43 -10.43
C PHE A 90 -12.70 11.39 -11.63
N ARG A 91 -11.91 12.46 -11.53
CA ARG A 91 -11.69 13.43 -12.62
C ARG A 91 -11.12 12.75 -13.86
N ASP A 92 -10.16 11.86 -13.66
CA ASP A 92 -9.56 11.06 -14.72
C ASP A 92 -10.57 10.08 -15.36
N ALA A 93 -11.49 9.52 -14.57
CA ALA A 93 -12.55 8.64 -15.06
C ALA A 93 -13.62 9.37 -15.90
N LEU A 94 -13.91 10.62 -15.57
CA LEU A 94 -14.89 11.45 -16.29
C LEU A 94 -14.34 11.96 -17.63
N ASN A 95 -13.02 12.15 -17.74
CA ASN A 95 -12.35 12.64 -18.94
C ASN A 95 -11.32 11.64 -19.49
N PRO A 96 -11.72 10.41 -19.87
CA PRO A 96 -10.77 9.38 -20.26
C PRO A 96 -10.03 9.71 -21.57
N LYS A 97 -10.61 10.53 -22.46
CA LYS A 97 -9.93 11.03 -23.67
C LYS A 97 -8.73 11.92 -23.34
N LEU A 98 -8.81 12.73 -22.30
CA LEU A 98 -7.69 13.55 -21.81
C LEU A 98 -6.63 12.66 -21.16
N SER A 99 -7.03 11.59 -20.46
CA SER A 99 -6.11 10.66 -19.82
C SER A 99 -5.35 9.75 -20.80
N PHE A 100 -5.93 9.46 -21.97
CA PHE A 100 -5.26 8.75 -23.08
C PHE A 100 -4.38 9.70 -23.92
N SER A 101 -4.73 10.99 -24.01
CA SER A 101 -3.94 12.03 -24.69
C SER A 101 -2.72 12.50 -23.89
N LEU A 102 -2.80 12.48 -22.57
CA LEU A 102 -1.66 12.73 -21.69
C LEU A 102 -0.76 11.48 -21.72
N LYS A 103 0.33 11.56 -22.50
CA LYS A 103 1.47 10.62 -22.46
C LYS A 103 1.67 10.14 -21.02
N SER A 104 1.66 8.80 -20.85
CA SER A 104 1.89 8.04 -19.62
C SER A 104 2.20 8.89 -18.38
N ARG A 105 1.34 8.86 -17.36
CA ARG A 105 1.84 9.11 -16.00
C ARG A 105 2.99 8.12 -15.80
N GLY A 106 4.22 8.62 -15.89
CA GLY A 106 5.41 7.79 -16.07
C GLY A 106 5.73 6.95 -14.83
N HIS A 107 6.79 6.14 -14.91
CA HIS A 107 7.22 5.27 -13.82
C HIS A 107 7.45 6.06 -12.51
N LYS A 108 7.87 7.33 -12.60
CA LYS A 108 7.98 8.26 -11.47
C LYS A 108 6.64 8.50 -10.74
N SER A 109 5.54 8.65 -11.47
CA SER A 109 4.21 8.80 -10.87
C SER A 109 3.77 7.51 -10.17
N ALA A 110 4.08 6.35 -10.74
CA ALA A 110 3.74 5.05 -10.18
C ALA A 110 4.51 4.81 -8.86
N MET A 111 5.79 5.16 -8.83
CA MET A 111 6.62 5.09 -7.61
C MET A 111 6.12 6.04 -6.52
N LEU A 112 5.80 7.30 -6.85
CA LEU A 112 5.24 8.26 -5.89
C LEU A 112 3.90 7.80 -5.31
N ILE A 113 3.07 7.12 -6.11
CA ILE A 113 1.83 6.50 -5.64
C ILE A 113 2.14 5.36 -4.66
N GLY A 114 3.12 4.51 -4.96
CA GLY A 114 3.60 3.49 -4.03
C GLY A 114 4.07 4.08 -2.69
N ILE A 115 4.90 5.12 -2.74
CA ILE A 115 5.38 5.82 -1.53
C ILE A 115 4.21 6.42 -0.74
N GLY A 116 3.37 7.21 -1.40
CA GLY A 116 2.26 7.91 -0.74
C GLY A 116 1.25 6.95 -0.13
N LEU A 117 0.84 5.92 -0.88
CA LEU A 117 -0.12 4.92 -0.38
C LEU A 117 0.47 3.96 0.65
N SER A 118 1.79 3.84 0.79
CA SER A 118 2.39 3.11 1.92
C SER A 118 2.52 4.01 3.14
N LEU A 119 3.04 5.22 2.96
CA LEU A 119 3.34 6.14 4.06
C LEU A 119 2.06 6.61 4.77
N PHE A 120 1.00 6.81 4.00
CA PHE A 120 -0.25 7.38 4.47
C PHE A 120 -1.38 6.36 4.60
N ASN A 121 -1.05 5.07 4.68
CA ASN A 121 -2.04 4.01 4.84
C ASN A 121 -1.95 3.40 6.25
N PRO A 122 -2.93 3.67 7.13
CA PRO A 122 -2.92 3.19 8.50
C PRO A 122 -3.12 1.68 8.57
N TYR A 123 -3.77 1.06 7.58
CA TYR A 123 -3.90 -0.40 7.54
C TYR A 123 -2.54 -1.06 7.29
N PHE A 124 -1.73 -0.48 6.41
CA PHE A 124 -0.36 -0.94 6.17
C PHE A 124 0.49 -0.81 7.44
N ILE A 125 0.43 0.34 8.10
CA ILE A 125 1.17 0.60 9.33
C ILE A 125 0.68 -0.31 10.47
N ALA A 126 -0.64 -0.45 10.65
CA ALA A 126 -1.24 -1.30 11.66
C ALA A 126 -0.93 -2.79 11.42
N TRP A 127 -0.90 -3.24 10.17
CA TRP A 127 -0.48 -4.61 9.83
C TRP A 127 0.97 -4.86 10.26
N TRP A 128 1.88 -3.93 9.97
CA TRP A 128 3.28 -4.04 10.39
C TRP A 128 3.45 -4.01 11.91
N ILE A 129 2.68 -3.19 12.61
CA ILE A 129 2.71 -3.13 14.08
C ILE A 129 2.11 -4.40 14.70
N GLY A 130 0.96 -4.87 14.22
CA GLY A 130 0.22 -5.97 14.84
C GLY A 130 0.71 -7.36 14.43
N ILE A 131 0.91 -7.58 13.13
CA ILE A 131 1.24 -8.88 12.53
C ILE A 131 2.72 -8.96 12.13
N GLY A 132 3.28 -7.86 11.61
CA GLY A 132 4.68 -7.81 11.20
C GLY A 132 5.66 -7.81 12.37
N SER A 133 5.36 -7.08 13.46
CA SER A 133 6.29 -6.92 14.58
C SER A 133 6.59 -8.22 15.32
N PRO A 134 5.62 -9.13 15.60
CA PRO A 134 5.93 -10.42 16.20
C PRO A 134 6.85 -11.28 15.32
N LEU A 135 6.69 -11.23 13.99
CA LEU A 135 7.56 -11.95 13.05
C LEU A 135 8.98 -11.38 13.05
N ILE A 136 9.12 -10.04 13.05
CA ILE A 136 10.43 -9.39 13.15
C ILE A 136 11.12 -9.77 14.46
N LEU A 137 10.40 -9.70 15.59
CA LEU A 137 10.93 -10.00 16.92
C LEU A 137 11.34 -11.47 17.07
N GLU A 138 10.62 -12.40 16.44
CA GLU A 138 10.96 -13.83 16.43
C GLU A 138 12.34 -14.07 15.81
N VAL A 139 12.68 -13.30 14.77
CA VAL A 139 13.94 -13.42 14.03
C VAL A 139 15.06 -12.59 14.66
N PHE A 140 14.72 -11.44 15.23
CA PHE A 140 15.68 -10.56 15.88
C PHE A 140 16.26 -11.16 17.17
N LYS A 141 15.55 -12.13 17.80
CA LYS A 141 16.05 -12.92 18.94
C LYS A 141 17.30 -13.72 18.63
N GLU A 142 17.53 -14.09 17.37
CA GLU A 142 18.79 -14.72 16.94
C GLU A 142 19.96 -13.71 16.85
N LEU A 143 19.72 -12.41 17.09
CA LEU A 143 20.69 -11.30 17.00
C LEU A 143 21.45 -11.22 15.66
N SER A 144 20.91 -11.83 14.61
CA SER A 144 21.53 -11.93 13.31
C SER A 144 20.86 -11.00 12.31
N LEU A 145 21.61 -9.99 11.83
CA LEU A 145 21.19 -9.12 10.73
C LEU A 145 20.85 -9.93 9.46
N ILE A 146 21.51 -11.07 9.27
CA ILE A 146 21.27 -11.99 8.16
C ILE A 146 19.85 -12.56 8.26
N SER A 147 19.41 -12.97 9.44
CA SER A 147 18.07 -13.53 9.61
C SER A 147 17.00 -12.47 9.33
N LEU A 148 17.19 -11.21 9.74
CA LEU A 148 16.28 -10.10 9.40
C LEU A 148 16.20 -9.85 7.89
N VAL A 149 17.34 -9.88 7.19
CA VAL A 149 17.39 -9.73 5.73
C VAL A 149 16.67 -10.88 5.03
N LEU A 150 16.89 -12.13 5.47
CA LEU A 150 16.20 -13.30 4.92
C LEU A 150 14.69 -13.25 5.15
N PHE A 151 14.26 -12.82 6.33
CA PHE A 151 12.85 -12.54 6.64
C PHE A 151 12.28 -11.50 5.67
N TYR A 152 12.97 -10.37 5.52
CA TYR A 152 12.49 -9.28 4.68
C TYR A 152 12.40 -9.70 3.21
N ILE A 153 13.41 -10.40 2.70
CA ILE A 153 13.40 -10.97 1.34
C ILE A 153 12.22 -11.93 1.17
N ALA A 154 11.92 -12.78 2.15
CA ALA A 154 10.79 -13.73 2.11
C ALA A 154 9.40 -13.06 2.18
N HIS A 155 9.34 -11.82 2.66
CA HIS A 155 8.13 -11.00 2.66
C HIS A 155 7.99 -10.19 1.36
N VAL A 156 8.96 -9.31 1.09
CA VAL A 156 8.84 -8.22 0.11
C VAL A 156 8.60 -8.71 -1.32
N TRP A 157 9.11 -9.89 -1.69
CA TRP A 157 8.89 -10.44 -3.03
C TRP A 157 7.41 -10.67 -3.34
N ILE A 158 6.57 -10.89 -2.32
CA ILE A 158 5.12 -11.08 -2.46
C ILE A 158 4.47 -9.79 -2.95
N ASP A 159 4.91 -8.62 -2.44
CA ASP A 159 4.42 -7.32 -2.90
C ASP A 159 4.77 -7.08 -4.36
N TYR A 160 6.02 -7.38 -4.76
CA TYR A 160 6.43 -7.29 -6.16
C TYR A 160 5.60 -8.25 -7.02
N ALA A 161 5.46 -9.51 -6.62
CA ALA A 161 4.69 -10.49 -7.37
C ALA A 161 3.23 -10.04 -7.54
N TRP A 162 2.59 -9.58 -6.47
CA TRP A 162 1.20 -9.12 -6.49
C TRP A 162 1.00 -7.85 -7.31
N LEU A 163 1.84 -6.83 -7.11
CA LEU A 163 1.71 -5.56 -7.81
C LEU A 163 2.07 -5.67 -9.30
N ILE A 164 3.05 -6.52 -9.65
CA ILE A 164 3.33 -6.87 -11.04
C ILE A 164 2.16 -7.64 -11.65
N PHE A 165 1.61 -8.63 -10.95
CA PHE A 165 0.48 -9.43 -11.43
C PHE A 165 -0.75 -8.56 -11.72
N THR A 166 -1.15 -7.75 -10.74
CA THR A 166 -2.32 -6.85 -10.84
C THR A 166 -2.10 -5.75 -11.90
N SER A 167 -0.88 -5.21 -12.01
CA SER A 167 -0.52 -4.32 -13.11
C SER A 167 -0.48 -5.03 -14.46
N SER A 168 -0.14 -6.32 -14.51
CA SER A 168 -0.16 -7.13 -15.73
C SER A 168 -1.57 -7.36 -16.21
N ILE A 169 -2.50 -7.69 -15.30
CA ILE A 169 -3.94 -7.76 -15.59
C ILE A 169 -4.41 -6.43 -16.17
N GLY A 170 -4.05 -5.31 -15.52
CA GLY A 170 -4.31 -3.97 -16.03
C GLY A 170 -3.79 -3.77 -17.46
N SER A 171 -2.53 -4.15 -17.73
CA SER A 171 -1.90 -3.95 -19.04
C SER A 171 -2.39 -4.90 -20.15
N ALA A 172 -2.72 -6.14 -19.80
CA ALA A 172 -3.18 -7.18 -20.72
C ALA A 172 -4.64 -6.95 -21.10
N SER A 173 -5.42 -6.38 -20.18
CA SER A 173 -6.70 -5.81 -20.52
C SER A 173 -6.43 -4.56 -21.38
N ARG A 174 -6.49 -4.69 -22.70
CA ARG A 174 -6.55 -3.55 -23.63
C ARG A 174 -7.90 -2.88 -23.43
N ILE A 175 -8.01 -2.16 -22.32
CA ILE A 175 -9.31 -1.83 -21.76
C ILE A 175 -10.02 -0.88 -22.72
N ASN A 176 -11.16 -1.31 -23.27
CA ASN A 176 -12.11 -0.42 -23.91
C ASN A 176 -12.30 0.80 -23.00
N VAL A 177 -12.23 2.02 -23.54
CA VAL A 177 -12.38 3.26 -22.77
C VAL A 177 -13.54 3.22 -21.75
N LYS A 178 -14.62 2.48 -22.07
CA LYS A 178 -15.73 2.17 -21.15
C LYS A 178 -15.31 1.35 -19.92
N ILE A 179 -14.64 0.22 -20.11
CA ILE A 179 -14.18 -0.63 -18.99
C ILE A 179 -13.10 0.11 -18.19
N TYR A 180 -12.28 0.95 -18.84
CA TYR A 180 -11.22 1.71 -18.17
C TYR A 180 -11.82 2.74 -17.22
N LYS A 181 -12.85 3.44 -17.71
CA LYS A 181 -13.68 4.34 -16.92
C LYS A 181 -14.35 3.61 -15.75
N ILE A 182 -14.90 2.40 -15.96
CA ILE A 182 -15.52 1.61 -14.89
C ILE A 182 -14.50 1.25 -13.80
N ILE A 183 -13.31 0.77 -14.18
CA ILE A 183 -12.25 0.44 -13.20
C ILE A 183 -11.84 1.68 -12.41
N LEU A 184 -11.64 2.83 -13.08
CA LEU A 184 -11.30 4.07 -12.37
C LEU A 184 -12.42 4.54 -11.44
N LEU A 185 -13.69 4.39 -11.84
CA LEU A 185 -14.82 4.71 -10.97
C LEU A 185 -14.85 3.81 -9.75
N ILE A 186 -14.69 2.49 -9.93
CA ILE A 186 -14.63 1.53 -8.82
C ILE A 186 -13.44 1.85 -7.90
N LEU A 187 -12.25 2.07 -8.46
CA LEU A 187 -11.06 2.47 -7.70
C LEU A 187 -11.32 3.76 -6.93
N ALA A 188 -11.87 4.79 -7.57
CA ALA A 188 -12.13 6.07 -6.93
C ALA A 188 -13.13 5.91 -5.78
N ILE A 189 -14.19 5.10 -5.95
CA ILE A 189 -15.17 4.79 -4.89
C ILE A 189 -14.50 4.04 -3.74
N VAL A 190 -13.70 3.00 -4.02
CA VAL A 190 -13.03 2.21 -2.98
C VAL A 190 -12.02 3.06 -2.20
N VAL A 191 -11.19 3.84 -2.89
CA VAL A 191 -10.25 4.76 -2.26
C VAL A 191 -10.98 5.83 -1.46
N LEU A 192 -12.07 6.39 -2.00
CA LEU A 192 -12.89 7.39 -1.29
C LEU A 192 -13.48 6.80 -0.02
N TYR A 193 -14.01 5.57 -0.07
CA TYR A 193 -14.53 4.86 1.08
C TYR A 193 -13.47 4.75 2.19
N PHE A 194 -12.27 4.27 1.86
CA PHE A 194 -11.19 4.16 2.84
C PHE A 194 -10.74 5.52 3.37
N GLY A 195 -10.66 6.55 2.51
CA GLY A 195 -10.32 7.91 2.93
C GLY A 195 -11.34 8.50 3.90
N VAL A 196 -12.63 8.32 3.62
CA VAL A 196 -13.73 8.78 4.49
C VAL A 196 -13.76 7.99 5.79
N ASP A 197 -13.60 6.66 5.75
CA ASP A 197 -13.55 5.80 6.94
C ASP A 197 -12.41 6.21 7.89
N MET A 198 -11.22 6.52 7.36
CA MET A 198 -10.11 7.01 8.17
C MET A 198 -10.38 8.38 8.81
N ILE A 199 -10.96 9.32 8.07
CA ILE A 199 -11.35 10.63 8.63
C ILE A 199 -12.42 10.45 9.69
N ALA A 200 -13.40 9.55 9.47
CA ALA A 200 -14.44 9.25 10.44
C ALA A 200 -13.86 8.66 11.74
N LYS A 201 -12.90 7.74 11.64
CA LYS A 201 -12.17 7.19 12.80
C LYS A 201 -11.41 8.25 13.58
N PHE A 202 -10.70 9.14 12.88
CA PHE A 202 -10.03 10.28 13.50
C PHE A 202 -11.01 11.16 14.29
N LEU A 203 -12.15 11.54 13.68
CA LEU A 203 -13.16 12.36 14.32
C LEU A 203 -13.78 11.66 15.54
N ALA A 204 -14.10 10.37 15.43
CA ALA A 204 -14.62 9.57 16.53
C ALA A 204 -13.63 9.46 17.70
N SER A 205 -12.33 9.27 17.38
CA SER A 205 -11.28 9.18 18.39
C SER A 205 -11.03 10.49 19.13
N ILE A 206 -11.16 11.65 18.45
CA ILE A 206 -11.12 12.97 19.12
C ILE A 206 -12.35 13.17 20.00
N TYR A 207 -13.53 12.82 19.51
CA TYR A 207 -14.78 13.00 20.26
C TYR A 207 -14.80 12.17 21.56
N LEU A 208 -14.34 10.92 21.52
CA LEU A 208 -14.30 10.03 22.69
C LEU A 208 -13.21 10.36 23.71
N ASN A 209 -12.10 10.99 23.28
CA ASN A 209 -11.00 11.39 24.17
C ASN A 209 -11.13 12.84 24.69
N GLY A 210 -12.06 13.62 24.11
CA GLY A 210 -12.36 15.00 24.53
C GLY A 210 -13.50 15.12 25.55
N SER A 211 -14.14 14.00 25.91
CA SER A 211 -15.17 13.86 26.96
C SER A 211 -14.61 13.18 28.20
#